data_AF-A0A699R0V0-F1
#
_entry.id   AF-A0A699R0V0-F1
#
_cell.length_a   1.000
_cell.length_b   1.000
_cell.length_c   1.000
_cell.angle_alpha   90.00
_cell.angle_beta   90.00
_cell.angle_gamma   90.00
#
_symmetry.space_group_name_H-M   'P 1'
#
loop_
_entity.id
_entity.type
_entity.pdbx_description
1 polymer ?
#
loop_
_entity_poly.entity_id
_entity_poly.type
_entity_poly.pdbx_seq_one_letter_code
_entity_poly.pdbx_strand_id
1 'polypeptide(L)'
;MQAARDQQKSYADLKRKPMEFQVGDKVLERVRDVAYKLDLPEELRKVHNTFHVSNLKQCHAEEPLAVPLDGLHFDDKLYFVEEPVEIVDRKVKWLRRSQIPLVKV
;
A
#
# COMPACT_ATOMS: atom_id res chain seq x y z
N MET A 1 -6.09 -9.83 -39.23
CA MET A 1 -5.04 -8.95 -38.67
C MET A 1 -5.12 -8.77 -37.15
N GLN A 2 -6.31 -8.81 -36.53
CA GLN A 2 -6.48 -8.60 -35.08
C GLN A 2 -5.89 -9.74 -34.22
N ALA A 3 -6.08 -10.99 -34.63
CA ALA A 3 -5.62 -12.17 -33.89
C ALA A 3 -4.11 -12.19 -33.61
N ALA A 4 -3.27 -11.76 -34.56
CA ALA A 4 -1.82 -11.70 -34.37
C ALA A 4 -1.40 -10.61 -33.36
N ARG A 5 -2.11 -9.47 -33.35
CA ARG A 5 -1.89 -8.39 -32.36
C ARG A 5 -2.31 -8.80 -30.97
N ASP A 6 -3.42 -9.53 -30.84
CA ASP A 6 -3.93 -10.01 -29.56
C ASP A 6 -3.03 -11.10 -28.97
N GLN A 7 -2.48 -11.99 -29.81
CA GLN A 7 -1.45 -12.94 -29.40
C GLN A 7 -0.18 -12.24 -28.91
N GLN A 8 0.29 -11.19 -29.60
CA GLN A 8 1.47 -10.43 -29.19
C GLN A 8 1.27 -9.72 -27.84
N LYS A 9 0.06 -9.20 -27.56
CA LYS A 9 -0.29 -8.60 -26.27
C LYS A 9 -0.36 -9.65 -25.15
N SER A 10 -1.01 -10.80 -25.41
CA SER A 10 -1.07 -11.93 -24.48
C SER A 10 0.33 -12.43 -24.05
N TYR A 11 1.25 -12.55 -25.02
CA TYR A 11 2.65 -12.92 -24.73
C TYR A 11 3.41 -11.89 -23.88
N ALA A 12 3.08 -10.60 -24.00
CA ALA A 12 3.70 -9.53 -23.20
C ALA A 12 3.14 -9.49 -21.77
N ASP A 13 1.86 -9.83 -21.58
CA ASP A 13 1.16 -9.67 -20.31
C ASP A 13 1.36 -10.87 -19.37
N LEU A 14 1.47 -12.10 -19.89
CA LEU A 14 1.57 -13.33 -19.08
C LEU A 14 2.84 -13.47 -18.22
N LYS A 15 3.86 -12.62 -18.40
CA LYS A 15 5.14 -12.70 -17.67
C LYS A 15 5.51 -11.45 -16.88
N ARG A 16 4.68 -10.41 -16.89
CA ARG A 16 4.91 -9.21 -16.08
C ARG A 16 4.19 -9.37 -14.73
N LYS A 17 4.80 -10.10 -13.80
CA LYS A 17 4.65 -9.68 -12.40
C LYS A 17 5.43 -8.37 -12.28
N PRO A 18 4.80 -7.21 -12.04
CA PRO A 18 5.56 -6.01 -11.77
C PRO A 18 6.45 -6.31 -10.55
N MET A 19 7.73 -5.98 -10.65
CA MET A 19 8.60 -5.99 -9.49
C MET A 19 8.11 -4.84 -8.60
N GLU A 20 7.49 -5.20 -7.48
CA GLU A 20 6.95 -4.24 -6.52
C GLU A 20 8.06 -3.89 -5.53
N PHE A 21 8.55 -2.65 -5.63
CA PHE A 21 9.44 -2.06 -4.62
C PHE A 21 8.59 -1.62 -3.44
N GLN A 22 9.03 -1.95 -2.23
CA GLN A 22 8.32 -1.53 -1.02
C GLN A 22 8.64 -0.06 -0.70
N VAL A 23 7.74 0.56 0.06
CA VAL A 23 7.98 1.88 0.65
C VAL A 23 9.14 1.75 1.64
N GLY A 24 10.33 2.23 1.29
CA GLY A 24 11.51 2.13 2.14
C GLY A 24 12.86 2.16 1.41
N ASP A 25 12.89 1.83 0.12
CA ASP A 25 14.12 1.86 -0.68
C ASP A 25 14.59 3.31 -0.87
N LYS A 26 15.73 3.65 -0.27
CA LYS A 26 16.29 5.00 -0.30
C LYS A 26 17.15 5.19 -1.54
N VAL A 27 17.12 6.39 -2.10
CA VAL A 27 18.04 6.79 -3.17
C VAL A 27 19.43 6.98 -2.56
N LEU A 28 20.40 6.19 -3.00
CA LEU A 28 21.81 6.32 -2.61
C LEU A 28 22.50 7.43 -3.40
N GLU A 29 22.29 7.45 -4.71
CA GLU A 29 22.99 8.34 -5.62
C GLU A 29 22.14 8.62 -6.87
N ARG A 30 22.19 9.84 -7.39
CA ARG A 30 21.66 10.17 -8.71
C ARG A 30 22.74 9.89 -9.77
N VAL A 31 22.44 9.00 -10.72
CA VAL A 31 23.36 8.65 -11.80
C VAL A 31 22.89 9.34 -13.07
N ARG A 32 23.65 10.37 -13.49
CA ARG A 32 23.28 11.25 -14.61
C ARG A 32 21.90 11.88 -14.38
N ASP A 33 21.32 12.44 -15.44
CA ASP A 33 20.05 13.15 -15.31
C ASP A 33 18.84 12.22 -15.19
N VAL A 34 18.96 10.97 -15.64
CA VAL A 34 17.82 10.08 -15.93
C VAL A 34 17.74 8.81 -15.07
N ALA A 35 18.70 8.57 -14.18
CA ALA A 35 18.74 7.34 -13.38
C ALA A 35 19.14 7.59 -11.92
N TYR A 36 18.74 6.65 -11.06
CA TYR A 36 19.06 6.65 -9.64
C TYR A 36 19.57 5.28 -9.22
N LYS A 37 20.54 5.25 -8.31
CA LYS A 37 20.92 4.05 -7.55
C LYS A 37 20.09 3.98 -6.29
N LEU A 38 19.47 2.84 -6.07
CA LEU A 38 18.69 2.54 -4.87
C LEU A 38 19.49 1.68 -3.90
N ASP A 39 19.20 1.85 -2.61
CA ASP A 39 19.59 0.92 -1.56
C ASP A 39 18.61 -0.25 -1.58
N LEU A 40 19.00 -1.34 -2.25
CA LEU A 40 18.13 -2.50 -2.41
C LEU A 40 18.31 -3.45 -1.22
N PRO A 41 17.24 -4.10 -0.76
CA PRO A 41 17.33 -5.12 0.28
C PRO A 41 18.09 -6.35 -0.23
N GLU A 42 18.70 -7.12 0.68
CA GLU A 42 19.64 -8.20 0.36
C GLU A 42 18.99 -9.32 -0.49
N GLU A 43 17.67 -9.52 -0.37
CA GLU A 43 16.89 -10.44 -1.18
C GLU A 43 16.98 -10.11 -2.68
N LEU A 44 17.17 -8.82 -3.01
CA LEU A 44 17.29 -8.30 -4.37
C LEU A 44 18.73 -8.06 -4.80
N ARG A 45 19.73 -8.56 -4.07
CA ARG A 45 21.15 -8.37 -4.40
C ARG A 45 21.56 -8.83 -5.82
N LYS A 46 20.79 -9.72 -6.45
CA LYS A 46 21.01 -10.15 -7.85
C LYS A 46 20.51 -9.13 -8.89
N VAL A 47 19.69 -8.16 -8.48
CA VAL A 47 19.14 -7.10 -9.34
C VAL A 47 20.12 -5.93 -9.38
N HIS A 48 20.29 -5.34 -10.56
CA HIS A 48 21.05 -4.10 -10.67
C HIS A 48 20.32 -2.98 -9.94
N ASN A 49 21.02 -2.32 -9.03
CA ASN A 49 20.43 -1.27 -8.20
C ASN A 49 20.26 0.08 -8.90
N THR A 50 20.58 0.19 -10.19
CA THR A 50 20.43 1.43 -10.96
C THR A 50 19.16 1.37 -11.81
N PHE A 51 18.25 2.30 -11.58
CA PHE A 51 16.94 2.36 -12.22
C PHE A 51 16.73 3.69 -12.94
N HIS A 52 16.11 3.62 -14.12
CA HIS A 52 15.69 4.82 -14.85
C HIS A 52 14.50 5.50 -14.13
N VAL A 53 14.44 6.83 -14.16
CA VAL A 53 13.41 7.61 -13.45
C VAL A 53 11.97 7.22 -13.81
N SER A 54 11.72 6.80 -15.05
CA SER A 54 10.38 6.34 -15.49
C SER A 54 9.90 5.06 -14.80
N ASN A 55 10.82 4.27 -14.23
CA ASN A 55 10.50 3.02 -13.55
C ASN A 55 10.21 3.25 -12.06
N LEU A 56 10.46 4.45 -11.56
CA LEU A 56 10.32 4.80 -10.15
C LEU A 56 9.03 5.61 -9.94
N LYS A 57 8.38 5.40 -8.80
CA LYS A 57 7.26 6.21 -8.33
C LYS A 57 7.67 6.91 -7.04
N GLN A 58 7.47 8.22 -6.98
CA GLN A 58 7.75 8.99 -5.78
C GLN A 58 6.79 8.57 -4.67
N CYS A 59 7.34 8.08 -3.56
CA CYS A 59 6.58 7.76 -2.36
C CYS A 59 6.69 8.95 -1.39
N HIS A 60 5.55 9.50 -0.98
CA HIS A 60 5.45 10.55 0.04
C HIS A 60 5.00 9.96 1.38
N ALA A 61 5.49 8.77 1.74
CA ALA A 61 5.13 8.17 3.02
C ALA A 61 5.77 8.99 4.15
N GLU A 62 5.04 9.98 4.64
CA GLU A 62 5.30 10.66 5.89
C GLU A 62 5.06 9.63 7.01
N GLU A 63 6.16 9.21 7.63
CA GLU A 63 6.20 8.36 8.82
C GLU A 63 5.67 6.91 8.66
N PRO A 64 6.17 5.97 9.49
CA PRO A 64 5.57 4.65 9.51
C PRO A 64 4.12 4.82 9.96
N LEU A 65 3.18 4.22 9.22
CA LEU A 65 1.83 3.93 9.68
C LEU A 65 1.85 2.88 10.82
N ALA A 66 2.84 2.96 11.70
CA ALA A 66 2.86 2.23 12.95
C ALA A 66 1.74 2.86 13.79
N VAL A 67 0.56 2.28 13.70
CA VAL A 67 -0.49 2.48 14.68
C VAL A 67 0.17 2.26 16.04
N PRO A 68 0.20 3.27 16.94
CA PRO A 68 0.79 3.09 18.26
C PRO A 68 0.13 1.88 18.93
N LEU A 69 0.93 0.90 19.31
CA LEU A 69 0.45 -0.25 20.09
C LEU A 69 0.20 0.12 21.55
N ASP A 70 0.42 1.38 21.94
CA ASP A 70 0.31 1.88 23.31
C ASP A 70 -1.07 1.67 23.94
N GLY A 71 -2.10 1.32 23.15
CA GLY A 71 -3.43 0.94 23.62
C GLY A 71 -3.84 -0.53 23.39
N LEU A 72 -2.99 -1.37 22.79
CA LEU A 72 -3.33 -2.74 22.43
C LEU A 72 -2.74 -3.73 23.44
N HIS A 73 -3.42 -3.89 24.57
CA HIS A 73 -3.01 -4.81 25.63
C HIS A 73 -3.34 -6.25 25.21
N PHE A 74 -2.36 -6.98 24.69
CA PHE A 74 -2.49 -8.41 24.43
C PHE A 74 -2.16 -9.19 25.71
N ASP A 75 -3.04 -10.11 26.13
CA ASP A 75 -2.71 -11.11 27.16
C ASP A 75 -1.66 -12.10 26.61
N ASP A 76 -0.99 -12.87 27.46
CA ASP A 76 0.00 -13.91 27.09
C ASP A 76 -0.57 -14.99 26.14
N LYS A 77 -1.90 -15.01 25.99
CA LYS A 77 -2.69 -15.86 25.09
C LYS A 77 -3.12 -15.17 23.79
N LEU A 78 -2.65 -13.94 23.53
CA LEU A 78 -2.99 -13.08 22.38
C LEU A 78 -4.49 -12.73 22.27
N TYR A 79 -5.24 -12.78 23.38
CA TYR A 79 -6.62 -12.28 23.39
C TYR A 79 -6.62 -10.75 23.49
N PHE A 80 -7.34 -10.11 22.57
CA PHE A 80 -7.68 -8.70 22.66
C PHE A 80 -9.05 -8.54 23.32
N VAL A 81 -9.12 -7.71 24.35
CA VAL A 81 -10.39 -7.30 24.97
C VAL A 81 -10.77 -5.95 24.38
N GLU A 82 -11.75 -5.94 23.46
CA GLU A 82 -12.33 -4.70 22.94
C GLU A 82 -13.23 -4.10 24.03
N GLU A 83 -12.89 -2.89 24.51
CA GLU A 83 -13.78 -2.15 25.40
C GLU A 83 -14.96 -1.59 24.60
N PRO A 84 -16.22 -1.94 24.94
CA PRO A 84 -17.37 -1.43 24.22
C PRO A 84 -17.52 0.07 24.47
N VAL A 85 -17.43 0.88 23.41
CA VAL A 85 -17.70 2.32 23.51
C VAL A 85 -19.22 2.54 23.60
N GLU A 86 -19.67 3.27 24.62
CA GLU A 86 -21.09 3.52 24.86
C GLU A 86 -21.69 4.41 23.77
N ILE A 87 -22.86 4.03 23.25
CA ILE A 87 -23.62 4.86 22.32
C ILE A 87 -24.29 5.98 23.12
N VAL A 88 -23.74 7.19 23.02
CA VAL A 88 -24.22 8.38 23.73
C VAL A 88 -25.56 8.89 23.19
N ASP A 89 -25.84 8.72 21.90
CA ASP A 89 -27.09 9.20 21.28
C ASP A 89 -27.49 8.40 20.04
N ARG A 90 -28.79 8.39 19.71
CA ARG A 90 -29.34 7.74 18.52
C ARG A 90 -30.32 8.67 17.80
N LYS A 91 -30.10 8.92 16.52
CA LYS A 91 -30.95 9.78 15.68
C LYS A 91 -31.27 9.11 14.36
N VAL A 92 -32.51 9.17 13.90
CA VAL A 92 -32.88 8.66 12.57
C VAL A 92 -32.90 9.80 11.56
N LYS A 93 -32.15 9.64 10.46
CA LYS A 93 -32.18 10.56 9.32
C LYS A 93 -33.08 10.00 8.23
N TRP A 94 -34.13 10.75 7.88
CA TRP A 94 -35.03 10.43 6.79
C TRP A 94 -34.46 10.95 5.46
N LEU A 95 -34.36 10.07 4.48
CA LEU A 95 -34.06 10.36 3.08
C LEU A 95 -35.33 10.19 2.23
N ARG A 96 -35.25 10.55 0.95
CA ARG A 96 -36.41 10.55 0.03
C ARG A 96 -37.16 9.20 -0.05
N ARG A 97 -36.48 8.07 0.20
CA ARG A 97 -37.07 6.71 0.16
C ARG A 97 -36.61 5.80 1.30
N SER A 98 -35.86 6.29 2.28
CA SER A 98 -35.28 5.43 3.32
C SER A 98 -35.03 6.18 4.62
N GLN A 99 -34.78 5.42 5.68
CA GLN A 99 -34.39 5.92 6.99
C GLN A 99 -33.04 5.33 7.35
N ILE A 100 -32.14 6.15 7.91
CA ILE A 100 -30.82 5.74 8.35
C ILE A 100 -30.68 6.04 9.85
N PRO A 101 -30.54 5.02 10.71
CA PRO A 101 -30.14 5.21 12.10
C PRO A 101 -28.70 5.73 12.15
N LEU A 102 -28.51 6.88 12.78
CA LEU A 102 -27.23 7.46 13.13
C LEU A 102 -27.03 7.25 14.63
N VAL A 103 -25.84 6.85 15.02
CA VAL A 103 -25.45 6.71 16.42
C VAL A 103 -24.28 7.63 16.68
N LYS A 104 -24.27 8.27 17.84
CA LYS A 104 -23.11 8.98 18.37
C LYS A 104 -22.42 8.04 19.34
N VAL A 105 -21.18 7.72 19.02
CA VAL A 105 -20.25 6.94 19.84
C VAL A 105 -19.32 7.93 20.52
#